data_AF-A0A3N1ATX6-F1
#
_entry.id   AF-A0A3N1ATX6-F1
#
_cell.length_a   1.000
_cell.length_b   1.000
_cell.length_c   1.000
_cell.angle_alpha   90.00
_cell.angle_beta   90.00
_cell.angle_gamma   90.00
#
_symmetry.space_group_name_H-M   'P 1'
#
loop_
_entity.id
_entity.type
_entity.pdbx_description
1 polymer ?
#
loop_
_entity_poly.entity_id
_entity_poly.type
_entity_poly.pdbx_seq_one_letter_code
_entity_poly.pdbx_strand_id
1 'polypeptide(L)'
;MPDPTEPGWRPSYTGDDSLGDVGAGRRLGAHLYYLYRAGRNEIPEIASVYAMLTRRMHGIVDALETQFDRPGLGMDPAHLRLMELRDETHDVFRQTCLRMQMVGSALVDIADSYAATDGLAADEFSRLLDENAEDYRASPPHVPELPGVHDPPPSRQSHDGRLGGI
;
A
#
# COMPACT_ATOMS: atom_id res chain seq x y z
N MET A 1 18.08 13.32 -26.55
CA MET A 1 16.92 12.52 -26.12
C MET A 1 16.20 13.32 -25.04
N PRO A 2 14.87 13.49 -25.11
CA PRO A 2 14.11 14.13 -24.04
C PRO A 2 14.29 13.34 -22.73
N ASP A 3 14.32 14.03 -21.60
CA ASP A 3 14.54 13.44 -20.28
C ASP A 3 13.29 12.64 -19.86
N PRO A 4 13.41 11.30 -19.67
CA PRO A 4 12.28 10.46 -19.30
C PRO A 4 11.75 10.73 -17.87
N THR A 5 12.39 11.62 -17.12
CA THR A 5 12.00 11.98 -15.75
C THR A 5 11.22 13.30 -15.65
N GLU A 6 10.99 14.00 -16.77
CA GLU A 6 10.25 15.27 -16.77
C GLU A 6 8.75 15.09 -16.44
N PRO A 7 8.15 15.98 -15.61
CA PRO A 7 6.72 15.96 -15.34
C PRO A 7 5.89 16.15 -16.62
N GLY A 8 5.06 15.15 -16.95
CA GLY A 8 4.24 15.17 -18.16
C GLY A 8 4.92 14.57 -19.39
N TRP A 9 6.17 14.09 -19.25
CA TRP A 9 6.79 13.30 -20.30
C TRP A 9 5.98 12.02 -20.52
N ARG A 10 5.57 11.82 -21.77
CA ARG A 10 5.08 10.54 -22.26
C ARG A 10 5.82 10.22 -23.55
N PRO A 11 6.28 8.98 -23.73
CA PRO A 11 6.85 8.59 -25.00
C PRO A 11 5.77 8.70 -26.07
N SER A 12 6.12 9.21 -27.25
CA SER A 12 5.20 9.16 -28.40
C SER A 12 5.01 7.70 -28.78
N TYR A 13 3.81 7.16 -28.59
CA TYR A 13 3.48 5.82 -29.07
C TYR A 13 3.38 5.85 -30.60
N THR A 14 4.47 5.52 -31.27
CA THR A 14 4.57 5.46 -32.73
C THR A 14 4.23 4.07 -33.28
N GLY A 15 4.03 3.08 -32.41
CA GLY A 15 3.90 1.66 -32.79
C GLY A 15 5.20 1.02 -33.28
N ASP A 16 6.32 1.73 -33.15
CA ASP A 16 7.67 1.25 -33.46
C ASP A 16 8.31 0.68 -32.18
N ASP A 17 8.92 -0.50 -32.27
CA ASP A 17 9.53 -1.32 -31.20
C ASP A 17 10.60 -0.60 -30.35
N SER A 18 10.89 0.67 -30.67
CA SER A 18 11.79 1.57 -29.96
C SER A 18 11.51 1.78 -28.46
N LEU A 19 10.28 1.52 -27.99
CA LEU A 19 9.90 1.54 -26.56
C LEU A 19 9.94 0.15 -25.90
N GLY A 20 10.35 -0.87 -26.66
CA GLY A 20 10.28 -2.28 -26.29
C GLY A 20 8.98 -2.90 -26.79
N ASP A 21 9.08 -3.99 -27.54
CA ASP A 21 7.97 -4.90 -27.84
C ASP A 21 7.38 -5.40 -26.51
N VAL A 22 6.21 -4.87 -26.12
CA VAL A 22 5.45 -5.31 -24.93
C VAL A 22 4.93 -6.75 -25.07
N GLY A 23 5.16 -7.37 -26.24
CA GLY A 23 4.56 -8.60 -26.71
C GLY A 23 3.24 -8.33 -27.40
N ALA A 24 2.79 -9.31 -28.19
CA ALA A 24 1.43 -9.35 -28.74
C ALA A 24 0.80 -10.72 -28.46
N GLY A 25 -0.53 -10.78 -28.45
CA GLY A 25 -1.28 -12.00 -28.23
C GLY A 25 -0.87 -12.74 -26.94
N ARG A 26 -0.53 -14.02 -27.03
CA ARG A 26 -0.31 -14.86 -25.82
C ARG A 26 0.80 -14.34 -24.91
N ARG A 27 1.92 -13.84 -25.46
CA ARG A 27 3.02 -13.33 -24.61
C ARG A 27 2.57 -12.13 -23.79
N LEU A 28 1.79 -11.24 -24.40
CA LEU A 28 1.18 -10.11 -23.70
C LEU A 28 0.21 -10.63 -22.62
N GLY A 29 -0.69 -11.55 -22.97
CA GLY A 29 -1.64 -12.16 -22.01
C GLY A 29 -0.97 -12.76 -20.77
N ALA A 30 0.17 -13.44 -20.94
CA ALA A 30 0.96 -13.95 -19.83
C ALA A 30 1.55 -12.83 -18.94
N HIS A 31 2.05 -11.74 -19.53
CA HIS A 31 2.52 -10.59 -18.75
C HIS A 31 1.37 -9.91 -17.99
N LEU A 32 0.19 -9.77 -18.61
CA LEU A 32 -1.00 -9.22 -17.97
C LEU A 32 -1.43 -10.09 -16.76
N TYR A 33 -1.33 -11.42 -16.89
CA TYR A 33 -1.56 -12.33 -15.76
C TYR A 33 -0.63 -12.04 -14.57
N TYR A 34 0.67 -11.87 -14.80
CA TYR A 34 1.60 -11.57 -13.72
C TYR A 34 1.37 -10.19 -13.10
N LEU A 35 1.02 -9.18 -13.90
CA LEU A 35 0.66 -7.84 -13.40
C LEU A 35 -0.59 -7.92 -12.51
N TYR A 36 -1.62 -8.62 -12.98
CA TYR A 36 -2.86 -8.83 -12.23
C TYR A 36 -2.61 -9.57 -10.92
N ARG A 37 -1.84 -10.67 -10.95
CA ARG A 37 -1.46 -11.44 -9.77
C ARG A 37 -0.70 -10.58 -8.75
N ALA A 38 0.31 -9.83 -9.21
CA ALA A 38 1.10 -8.96 -8.34
C ALA A 38 0.21 -7.86 -7.72
N GLY A 39 -0.63 -7.22 -8.52
CA GLY A 39 -1.50 -6.12 -8.08
C GLY A 39 -2.61 -6.57 -7.12
N ARG A 40 -3.23 -7.72 -7.40
CA ARG A 40 -4.36 -8.24 -6.59
C ARG A 40 -3.89 -8.92 -5.30
N ASN A 41 -2.79 -9.67 -5.34
CA ASN A 41 -2.42 -10.56 -4.25
C ASN A 41 -1.13 -10.11 -3.55
N GLU A 42 -0.03 -9.99 -4.28
CA GLU A 42 1.31 -9.90 -3.68
C GLU A 42 1.59 -8.51 -3.08
N ILE A 43 1.25 -7.43 -3.79
CA ILE A 43 1.46 -6.07 -3.29
C ILE A 43 0.55 -5.76 -2.10
N PRO A 44 -0.75 -6.08 -2.10
CA PRO A 44 -1.60 -5.90 -0.92
C PRO A 44 -1.12 -6.69 0.31
N GLU A 45 -0.54 -7.88 0.12
CA GLU A 45 0.06 -8.65 1.20
C GLU A 45 1.24 -7.88 1.85
N ILE A 46 2.13 -7.31 1.04
CA ILE A 46 3.24 -6.48 1.54
C ILE A 46 2.70 -5.19 2.20
N ALA A 47 1.69 -4.55 1.60
CA ALA A 47 1.05 -3.36 2.17
C ALA A 47 0.48 -3.63 3.57
N SER A 48 -0.09 -4.83 3.80
CA SER A 48 -0.60 -5.24 5.11
C SER A 48 0.48 -5.25 6.21
N VAL A 49 1.73 -5.56 5.86
CA VAL A 49 2.87 -5.52 6.79
C VAL A 49 3.16 -4.07 7.20
N TYR A 50 3.20 -3.15 6.24
CA TYR A 50 3.37 -1.72 6.53
C TYR A 50 2.21 -1.14 7.33
N ALA A 51 0.98 -1.60 7.06
CA ALA A 51 -0.18 -1.22 7.85
C ALA A 51 -0.06 -1.69 9.32
N MET A 52 0.43 -2.92 9.53
CA MET A 52 0.71 -3.43 10.88
C MET A 52 1.80 -2.60 11.58
N LEU A 53 2.90 -2.27 10.89
CA LEU A 53 3.97 -1.44 11.43
C LEU A 53 3.48 -0.03 11.80
N THR A 54 2.63 0.54 10.95
CA THR A 54 1.96 1.83 11.19
C THR A 54 1.18 1.79 12.50
N ARG A 55 0.32 0.78 12.68
CA ARG A 55 -0.47 0.58 13.90
C ARG A 55 0.39 0.31 15.14
N ARG A 56 1.50 -0.41 15.01
CA ARG A 56 2.45 -0.61 16.12
C ARG A 56 3.09 0.70 16.53
N MET A 57 3.53 1.51 15.56
CA MET A 57 4.11 2.83 15.83
C MET A 57 3.09 3.77 16.48
N HIS A 58 1.83 3.70 16.05
CA HIS A 58 0.71 4.42 16.66
C HIS A 58 0.47 4.04 18.12
N GLY A 59 0.69 2.78 18.51
CA GLY A 59 0.54 2.32 19.88
C GLY A 59 1.72 2.67 20.81
N ILE A 60 2.91 2.94 20.26
CA ILE A 60 4.10 3.28 21.06
C ILE A 60 3.93 4.62 21.79
N VAL A 61 3.06 5.51 21.28
CA VAL A 61 2.75 6.83 21.84
C VAL A 61 2.30 6.73 23.29
N ASP A 62 1.32 5.87 23.56
CA ASP A 62 0.79 5.67 24.91
C ASP A 62 1.87 5.19 25.88
N ALA A 63 2.74 4.28 25.41
CA ALA A 63 3.82 3.74 26.24
C ALA A 63 4.89 4.79 26.55
N LEU A 64 5.21 5.66 25.59
CA LEU A 64 6.19 6.72 25.80
C LEU A 64 5.62 7.84 26.66
N GLU A 65 4.44 8.38 26.34
CA GLU A 65 3.81 9.46 27.13
C GLU A 65 3.64 9.06 28.61
N THR A 66 3.13 7.86 28.91
CA THR A 66 2.97 7.39 30.30
C THR A 66 4.29 7.26 31.07
N GLN A 67 5.41 7.04 30.39
CA GLN A 67 6.72 6.94 31.02
C GLN A 67 7.30 8.32 31.37
N PHE A 68 6.97 9.35 30.58
CA PHE A 68 7.51 10.71 30.71
C PHE A 68 6.58 11.70 31.43
N ASP A 69 5.29 11.39 31.56
CA ASP A 69 4.35 12.10 32.45
C ASP A 69 4.62 11.86 33.95
N ARG A 70 5.62 11.04 34.28
CA ARG A 70 6.03 10.78 35.67
C ARG A 70 6.65 12.04 36.30
N PRO A 71 6.17 12.48 37.48
CA PRO A 71 6.70 13.65 38.16
C PRO A 71 8.23 13.57 38.38
N GLY A 72 8.95 14.60 37.96
CA GLY A 72 10.42 14.71 38.13
C GLY A 72 11.26 14.23 36.94
N LEU A 73 10.65 13.72 35.87
CA LEU A 73 11.31 13.27 34.64
C LEU A 73 10.88 14.11 33.42
N GLY A 74 10.68 15.42 33.62
CA GLY A 74 10.09 16.34 32.64
C GLY A 74 10.65 16.18 31.22
N MET A 75 9.85 16.60 30.23
CA MET A 75 10.13 16.51 28.79
C MET A 75 11.49 17.11 28.41
N ASP A 76 12.54 16.30 28.51
CA ASP A 76 13.91 16.62 28.10
C ASP A 76 13.92 16.87 26.59
N PRO A 77 14.73 17.79 26.05
CA PRO A 77 15.00 17.90 24.60
C PRO A 77 15.14 16.55 23.87
N ALA A 78 15.73 15.53 24.49
CA ALA A 78 15.83 14.19 23.92
C ALA A 78 14.45 13.52 23.69
N HIS A 79 13.48 13.77 24.57
CA HIS A 79 12.12 13.25 24.43
C HIS A 79 11.41 13.86 23.22
N LEU A 80 11.49 15.17 23.03
CA LEU A 80 10.88 15.85 21.87
C LEU A 80 11.42 15.28 20.56
N ARG A 81 12.74 15.05 20.48
CA ARG A 81 13.37 14.42 19.31
C ARG A 81 12.92 12.98 19.09
N LEU A 82 12.68 12.23 20.17
CA LEU A 82 12.14 10.87 20.06
C LEU A 82 10.70 10.87 19.52
N MET A 83 9.86 11.81 19.95
CA MET A 83 8.49 11.96 19.44
C MET A 83 8.49 12.37 17.96
N GLU A 84 9.33 13.32 17.57
CA GLU A 84 9.49 13.72 16.16
C GLU A 84 9.92 12.53 15.28
N LEU A 85 10.95 11.79 15.70
CA LEU A 85 11.41 10.59 14.96
C LEU A 85 10.32 9.53 14.86
N ARG A 86 9.52 9.36 15.91
CA ARG A 86 8.37 8.44 15.93
C ARG A 86 7.35 8.86 14.88
N ASP A 87 6.96 10.13 14.87
CA ASP A 87 5.97 10.68 13.94
C ASP A 87 6.43 10.54 12.48
N GLU A 88 7.71 10.85 12.20
CA GLU A 88 8.31 10.66 10.88
C GLU A 88 8.29 9.18 10.46
N THR A 89 8.71 8.28 11.35
CA THR A 89 8.71 6.84 11.06
C THR A 89 7.29 6.32 10.83
N HIS A 90 6.32 6.81 11.60
CA HIS A 90 4.92 6.47 11.45
C HIS A 90 4.38 6.91 10.08
N ASP A 91 4.66 8.14 9.66
CA ASP A 91 4.23 8.63 8.34
C ASP A 91 4.91 7.85 7.21
N VAL A 92 6.20 7.53 7.31
CA VAL A 92 6.91 6.71 6.30
C VAL A 92 6.22 5.35 6.09
N PHE A 93 5.88 4.63 7.17
CA PHE A 93 5.16 3.36 7.05
C PHE A 93 3.77 3.55 6.45
N ARG A 94 3.04 4.57 6.90
CA ARG A 94 1.70 4.88 6.42
C ARG A 94 1.70 5.21 4.92
N GLN A 95 2.57 6.11 4.47
CA GLN A 95 2.70 6.50 3.07
C GLN A 95 3.16 5.34 2.20
N THR A 96 4.07 4.50 2.69
CA THR A 96 4.51 3.32 1.95
C THR A 96 3.35 2.35 1.72
N CYS A 97 2.54 2.09 2.75
CA CYS A 97 1.33 1.27 2.63
C CYS A 97 0.36 1.84 1.59
N LEU A 98 0.03 3.13 1.68
CA LEU A 98 -0.89 3.80 0.75
C LEU A 98 -0.38 3.73 -0.70
N ARG A 99 0.93 3.95 -0.91
CA ARG A 99 1.56 3.86 -2.23
C ARG A 99 1.51 2.45 -2.79
N MET A 100 1.75 1.44 -1.96
CA MET A 100 1.61 0.03 -2.38
C MET A 100 0.18 -0.29 -2.77
N GLN A 101 -0.83 0.18 -2.02
CA GLN A 101 -2.24 0.00 -2.41
C GLN A 101 -2.53 0.66 -3.76
N MET A 102 -2.10 1.90 -3.97
CA MET A 102 -2.29 2.60 -5.25
C MET A 102 -1.62 1.86 -6.42
N VAL A 103 -0.39 1.37 -6.22
CA VAL A 103 0.33 0.59 -7.23
C VAL A 103 -0.42 -0.72 -7.51
N GLY A 104 -0.84 -1.43 -6.47
CA GLY A 104 -1.57 -2.70 -6.61
C GLY A 104 -2.85 -2.53 -7.44
N SER A 105 -3.67 -1.51 -7.12
CA SER A 105 -4.85 -1.17 -7.90
C SER A 105 -4.50 -0.80 -9.34
N ALA A 106 -3.49 0.04 -9.55
CA ALA A 106 -3.09 0.45 -10.89
C ALA A 106 -2.63 -0.73 -11.77
N LEU A 107 -1.93 -1.72 -11.20
CA LEU A 107 -1.51 -2.91 -11.95
C LEU A 107 -2.69 -3.78 -12.37
N VAL A 108 -3.70 -3.92 -11.51
CA VAL A 108 -4.95 -4.62 -11.86
C VAL A 108 -5.68 -3.88 -12.97
N ASP A 109 -5.86 -2.56 -12.82
CA ASP A 109 -6.54 -1.73 -13.82
C ASP A 109 -5.84 -1.78 -15.19
N ILE A 110 -4.50 -1.75 -15.20
CA ILE A 110 -3.69 -1.90 -16.42
C ILE A 110 -3.89 -3.28 -17.03
N ALA A 111 -3.81 -4.35 -16.23
CA ALA A 111 -3.97 -5.71 -16.72
C ALA A 111 -5.34 -5.91 -17.40
N ASP A 112 -6.40 -5.46 -16.74
CA ASP A 112 -7.77 -5.56 -17.24
C ASP A 112 -7.98 -4.70 -18.49
N SER A 113 -7.46 -3.47 -18.50
CA SER A 113 -7.58 -2.56 -19.64
C SER A 113 -6.89 -3.10 -20.89
N TYR A 114 -5.68 -3.63 -20.76
CA TYR A 114 -4.96 -4.19 -21.90
C TYR A 114 -5.54 -5.52 -22.37
N ALA A 115 -5.98 -6.38 -21.45
CA ALA A 115 -6.66 -7.63 -21.81
C ALA A 115 -7.91 -7.36 -22.67
N ALA A 116 -8.64 -6.27 -22.41
CA ALA A 116 -9.82 -5.90 -23.18
C ALA A 116 -9.53 -5.47 -24.64
N THR A 117 -8.27 -5.19 -24.99
CA THR A 117 -7.90 -4.59 -26.30
C THR A 117 -7.28 -5.57 -27.31
N ASP A 118 -6.79 -6.74 -26.86
CA ASP A 118 -6.22 -7.79 -27.71
C ASP A 118 -6.86 -9.15 -27.33
N GLY A 119 -7.62 -9.73 -28.26
CA GLY A 119 -8.34 -10.99 -28.02
C GLY A 119 -7.42 -12.19 -27.75
N LEU A 120 -6.25 -12.27 -28.38
CA LEU A 120 -5.30 -13.36 -28.12
C LEU A 120 -4.61 -13.19 -26.75
N ALA A 121 -4.42 -11.95 -26.31
CA ALA A 121 -3.95 -11.66 -24.95
C ALA A 121 -5.03 -11.97 -23.91
N ALA A 122 -6.29 -11.62 -24.20
CA ALA A 122 -7.45 -11.91 -23.36
C ALA A 122 -7.62 -13.42 -23.13
N ASP A 123 -7.53 -14.21 -24.21
CA ASP A 123 -7.67 -15.67 -24.15
C ASP A 123 -6.59 -16.30 -23.27
N GLU A 124 -5.33 -15.88 -23.45
CA GLU A 124 -4.22 -16.40 -22.66
C GLU A 124 -4.25 -15.94 -21.20
N PHE A 125 -4.59 -14.68 -20.96
CA PHE A 125 -4.81 -14.15 -19.62
C PHE A 125 -5.90 -14.93 -18.88
N SER A 126 -7.03 -15.15 -19.54
CA SER A 126 -8.16 -15.93 -18.98
C SER A 126 -7.77 -17.37 -18.72
N ARG A 127 -7.06 -18.02 -19.66
CA ARG A 127 -6.54 -19.38 -19.48
C ARG A 127 -5.67 -19.50 -18.24
N LEU A 128 -4.76 -18.54 -18.01
CA LEU A 128 -3.89 -18.54 -16.83
C LEU A 128 -4.64 -18.26 -15.52
N LEU A 129 -5.67 -17.40 -15.56
CA LEU A 129 -6.56 -17.22 -14.41
C LEU A 129 -7.31 -18.50 -14.07
N ASP A 130 -7.83 -19.21 -15.06
CA ASP A 130 -8.55 -20.48 -14.88
C ASP A 130 -7.62 -21.59 -14.34
N GLU A 131 -6.41 -21.71 -14.88
CA GLU A 131 -5.42 -22.69 -14.43
C GLU A 131 -4.97 -22.46 -12.98
N ASN A 132 -4.99 -21.20 -12.52
CA ASN A 132 -4.60 -20.81 -11.18
C ASN A 132 -5.81 -20.37 -10.33
N ALA A 133 -7.03 -20.82 -10.68
CA ALA A 133 -8.27 -20.33 -10.07
C ALA A 133 -8.30 -20.48 -8.53
N GLU A 134 -7.60 -21.47 -7.98
CA GLU A 134 -7.44 -21.67 -6.54
C GLU A 134 -6.86 -20.43 -5.83
N ASP A 135 -5.84 -19.80 -6.43
CA ASP A 135 -5.18 -18.60 -5.88
C ASP A 135 -6.10 -17.37 -5.84
N TYR A 136 -7.22 -17.43 -6.56
CA TYR A 136 -8.18 -16.34 -6.70
C TYR A 136 -9.53 -16.63 -6.03
N ARG A 137 -9.72 -17.81 -5.44
CA ARG A 137 -10.93 -18.14 -4.66
C ARG A 137 -11.09 -17.26 -3.43
N ALA A 138 -9.97 -16.95 -2.76
CA ALA A 138 -9.97 -16.05 -1.63
C ALA A 138 -10.12 -14.59 -2.09
N SER A 139 -10.78 -13.78 -1.26
CA SER A 139 -10.76 -12.33 -1.43
C SER A 139 -9.32 -11.83 -1.43
N PRO A 140 -9.00 -10.76 -2.21
CA PRO A 140 -7.70 -10.11 -2.14
C PRO A 140 -7.30 -9.80 -0.68
N PRO A 141 -6.00 -9.83 -0.34
CA PRO A 141 -5.56 -9.51 1.02
C PRO A 141 -6.10 -8.16 1.48
N HIS A 142 -6.75 -8.16 2.64
CA HIS A 142 -7.30 -6.94 3.22
C HIS A 142 -6.18 -6.13 3.88
N VAL A 143 -6.03 -4.89 3.43
CA VAL A 143 -5.17 -3.92 4.09
C VAL A 143 -6.02 -3.14 5.10
N PRO A 144 -5.69 -3.19 6.40
CA PRO A 144 -6.49 -2.53 7.42
C PRO A 144 -6.39 -1.01 7.31
N GLU A 145 -7.40 -0.33 7.84
CA GLU A 145 -7.41 1.12 7.93
C GLU A 145 -6.20 1.65 8.73
N LEU A 146 -5.60 2.72 8.22
CA LEU A 146 -4.37 3.28 8.75
C LEU A 146 -4.69 4.48 9.66
N PRO A 147 -4.27 4.46 10.93
CA PRO A 147 -4.42 5.64 11.78
C PRO A 147 -3.61 6.81 11.21
N GLY A 148 -4.14 8.01 11.35
CA GLY A 148 -3.42 9.26 11.15
C GLY A 148 -2.34 9.45 12.22
N VAL A 149 -1.30 10.22 11.89
CA VAL A 149 -0.14 10.44 12.80
C VAL A 149 -0.56 11.03 14.15
N HIS A 150 -1.57 11.88 14.12
CA HIS A 150 -2.09 12.58 15.28
C HIS A 150 -3.45 12.05 15.76
N ASP A 151 -3.88 10.88 15.25
CA ASP A 151 -5.09 10.24 15.76
C ASP A 151 -4.90 9.84 17.23
N PRO A 152 -5.97 9.80 18.04
CA PRO A 152 -5.86 9.27 19.37
C PRO A 152 -5.47 7.79 19.31
N PRO A 153 -4.48 7.34 20.09
CA PRO A 153 -4.13 5.94 20.17
C PRO A 153 -5.27 5.12 20.83
N PRO A 154 -5.36 3.81 20.51
CA PRO A 154 -6.52 2.99 20.86
C PRO A 154 -6.80 2.90 22.37
N SER A 155 -5.79 3.03 23.23
CA SER A 155 -5.96 3.02 24.69
C SER A 155 -6.77 4.22 25.21
N ARG A 156 -6.71 5.36 24.51
CA ARG A 156 -7.38 6.61 24.92
C ARG A 156 -8.87 6.64 24.59
N GLN A 157 -9.39 5.70 23.79
CA GLN A 157 -10.80 5.68 23.40
C GLN A 157 -11.75 5.14 24.49
N SER A 158 -11.25 4.76 25.68
CA SER A 158 -12.03 4.07 26.73
C SER A 158 -12.15 4.81 28.08
N HIS A 159 -12.17 6.15 28.10
CA HIS A 159 -12.34 6.92 29.36
C HIS A 159 -13.35 8.07 29.32
N ASP A 160 -14.38 7.98 28.47
CA ASP A 160 -15.44 9.01 28.43
C ASP A 160 -16.87 8.43 28.52
N GLY A 161 -17.04 7.38 29.33
CA GLY A 161 -18.31 6.66 29.42
C GLY A 161 -18.62 6.06 30.78
N ARG A 162 -18.91 6.92 31.78
CA ARG A 162 -19.70 6.72 33.02
C ARG A 162 -18.99 7.21 34.28
N LEU A 163 -19.13 8.51 34.56
CA LEU A 163 -19.34 8.98 35.93
C LEU A 163 -20.85 9.15 36.11
N GLY A 164 -21.48 8.13 36.66
CA GLY A 164 -22.89 8.16 37.06
C GLY A 164 -23.09 7.36 38.33
N GLY A 165 -23.25 8.09 39.45
CA GLY A 165 -23.97 7.62 40.64
C GLY A 165 -23.13 6.99 41.74
N ILE A 166 -22.85 7.79 42.78
CA ILE A 166 -23.25 7.45 44.15
C ILE A 166 -23.99 8.67 44.71
#